data_AF-A0A323UP51-F1
#
_entry.id   AF-A0A323UP51-F1
#
_cell.length_a   1.000
_cell.length_b   1.000
_cell.length_c   1.000
_cell.angle_alpha   90.00
_cell.angle_beta   90.00
_cell.angle_gamma   90.00
#
_symmetry.space_group_name_H-M   'P 1'
#
loop_
_entity.id
_entity.type
_entity.pdbx_description
1 polymer ?
#
loop_
_entity_poly.entity_id
_entity_poly.type
_entity_poly.pdbx_seq_one_letter_code
_entity_poly.pdbx_strand_id
1 'polypeptide(L)'
;LLPTMSVLENVAIGGHLRGDKGVLSAAWRLDRAEEARLLAEAARQIERVGLADHLYDEAGSLALGQQRILEIARALCSDPCLLL
;
A
#
# COMPACT_ATOMS: atom_id res chain seq x y z
N LEU A 1 -10.00 1.83 -2.72
CA LEU A 1 -8.90 1.82 -3.70
C LEU A 1 -8.93 3.12 -4.49
N LEU A 2 -7.79 3.63 -4.94
CA LEU A 2 -7.68 4.77 -5.84
C LEU A 2 -7.35 4.22 -7.24
N PRO A 3 -8.31 4.19 -8.18
CA PRO A 3 -8.19 3.43 -9.43
C PRO A 3 -7.05 3.91 -10.33
N THR A 4 -6.77 5.21 -10.33
CA THR A 4 -5.76 5.87 -11.16
C THR A 4 -4.36 5.84 -10.56
N MET A 5 -4.22 5.32 -9.34
CA MET A 5 -2.93 5.13 -8.68
C MET A 5 -2.44 3.71 -8.92
N SER A 6 -1.13 3.53 -8.90
CA SER A 6 -0.54 2.20 -9.04
C SER A 6 -0.92 1.28 -7.88
N VAL A 7 -0.81 -0.03 -8.11
CA VAL A 7 -0.94 -1.04 -7.06
C VAL A 7 0.01 -0.75 -5.89
N LEU A 8 1.28 -0.41 -6.19
CA LEU A 8 2.28 -0.05 -5.18
C LEU A 8 1.83 1.12 -4.30
N GLU A 9 1.40 2.22 -4.90
CA GLU A 9 1.00 3.41 -4.15
C GLU A 9 -0.29 3.16 -3.35
N ASN A 10 -1.23 2.38 -3.89
CA ASN A 10 -2.45 1.99 -3.19
C ASN A 10 -2.15 1.23 -1.88
N VAL A 11 -1.16 0.33 -1.90
CA VAL A 11 -0.73 -0.43 -0.72
C VAL A 11 0.07 0.45 0.24
N ALA A 12 0.98 1.29 -0.27
CA ALA A 12 1.80 2.18 0.55
C ALA A 12 0.97 3.20 1.35
N ILE A 13 -0.15 3.68 0.80
CA ILE A 13 -1.12 4.53 1.53
C ILE A 13 -1.66 3.80 2.78
N GLY A 14 -1.85 2.48 2.71
CA GLY A 14 -2.26 1.67 3.86
C GLY A 14 -1.25 1.77 5.02
N GLY A 15 0.05 1.68 4.73
CA GLY A 15 1.10 1.80 5.74
C GLY A 15 1.19 3.20 6.36
N HIS A 16 0.87 4.24 5.58
CA HIS A 16 0.96 5.63 6.03
C HIS A 16 -0.06 6.01 7.12
N LEU A 17 -1.23 5.35 7.15
CA LEU A 17 -2.29 5.62 8.15
C LEU A 17 -1.95 5.11 9.56
N ARG A 18 -0.90 4.29 9.73
CA ARG A 18 -0.42 3.80 11.04
C ARG A 18 0.68 4.67 11.66
N GLY A 19 1.16 5.68 10.95
CA GLY A 19 2.06 6.68 11.54
C GLY A 19 1.33 7.47 12.62
N ASP A 20 1.73 7.27 13.88
CA ASP A 20 1.21 7.91 15.11
C ASP A 20 1.32 9.46 15.15
N LYS A 21 1.59 10.08 14.00
CA LYS A 21 1.62 11.51 13.79
C LYS A 21 0.66 11.82 12.66
N GLY A 22 -0.59 12.02 13.03
CA GLY A 22 -1.71 12.26 12.13
C GLY A 22 -1.35 13.16 10.95
N VAL A 23 -1.92 12.81 9.79
CA VAL A 23 -2.18 13.53 8.52
C VAL A 23 -1.47 14.88 8.25
N LEU A 24 -1.25 15.72 9.27
CA LEU A 24 -0.49 16.96 9.25
C LEU A 24 1.05 16.79 9.23
N SER A 25 1.60 15.72 9.83
CA SER A 25 3.06 15.49 9.79
C SER A 25 3.55 14.90 8.46
N ALA A 26 2.66 14.14 7.79
CA ALA A 26 2.81 13.65 6.43
C ALA A 26 3.08 14.76 5.41
N ALA A 27 2.48 15.93 5.63
CA ALA A 27 2.63 17.09 4.75
C ALA A 27 3.99 17.81 4.92
N TRP A 28 4.72 17.61 6.03
CA TRP A 28 5.83 18.51 6.40
C TRP A 28 7.24 17.97 6.22
N ARG A 29 7.42 16.72 5.76
CA ARG A 29 8.66 16.06 5.30
C ARG A 29 8.57 14.59 5.69
N LEU A 30 8.10 13.73 4.80
CA LEU A 30 8.60 12.36 4.85
C LEU A 30 10.12 12.45 4.62
N ASP A 31 10.88 11.97 5.60
CA ASP A 31 12.27 11.60 5.36
C ASP A 31 12.28 10.60 4.20
N ARG A 32 13.10 10.83 3.17
CA ARG A 32 13.21 9.93 2.01
C ARG A 32 13.48 8.49 2.43
N ALA A 33 14.14 8.29 3.57
CA ALA A 33 14.37 6.98 4.15
C ALA A 33 13.07 6.28 4.60
N GLU A 34 12.12 7.02 5.18
CA GLU A 34 10.85 6.45 5.65
C GLU A 34 9.91 6.15 4.48
N GLU A 35 9.88 7.03 3.48
CA GLU A 35 9.15 6.79 2.23
C GLU A 35 9.68 5.53 1.51
N ALA A 36 11.00 5.39 1.38
CA ALA A 36 11.61 4.20 0.80
C ALA A 36 11.28 2.92 1.60
N ARG A 37 11.24 3.01 2.94
CA ARG A 37 10.87 1.89 3.81
C ARG A 37 9.42 1.47 3.61
N LEU A 38 8.50 2.43 3.51
CA LEU A 38 7.08 2.18 3.25
C LEU A 38 6.85 1.54 1.87
N LEU A 39 7.49 2.07 0.82
CA LEU A 39 7.40 1.50 -0.53
C LEU A 39 7.98 0.09 -0.59
N ALA A 40 9.08 -0.17 0.11
CA ALA A 40 9.66 -1.51 0.19
C ALA A 40 8.74 -2.50 0.92
N GLU A 41 8.04 -2.06 1.98
CA GLU A 41 7.05 -2.88 2.67
C GLU A 41 5.82 -3.16 1.82
N ALA A 42 5.31 -2.13 1.13
CA ALA A 42 4.20 -2.28 0.19
C ALA A 42 4.51 -3.30 -0.90
N ALA A 43 5.71 -3.20 -1.50
CA ALA A 43 6.18 -4.16 -2.49
C ALA A 43 6.23 -5.60 -1.95
N ARG A 44 6.74 -5.79 -0.72
CA ARG A 44 6.76 -7.11 -0.07
C ARG A 44 5.37 -7.69 0.12
N GLN A 45 4.39 -6.89 0.57
CA GLN A 45 3.03 -7.39 0.76
C GLN A 45 2.32 -7.68 -0.57
N ILE A 46 2.59 -6.89 -1.62
CA ILE A 46 2.08 -7.14 -2.98
C ILE A 46 2.62 -8.47 -3.52
N GLU A 47 3.92 -8.72 -3.36
CA GLU A 47 4.55 -9.98 -3.74
C GLU A 47 3.94 -11.16 -2.97
N ARG A 48 3.76 -11.00 -1.65
CA ARG A 48 3.18 -12.02 -0.77
C ARG A 48 1.77 -12.44 -1.17
N VAL A 49 0.98 -11.53 -1.74
CA VAL A 49 -0.39 -11.84 -2.21
C VAL A 49 -0.45 -12.25 -3.69
N GLY A 50 0.70 -12.35 -4.37
CA GLY A 50 0.79 -12.81 -5.75
C GLY A 50 0.48 -11.75 -6.81
N LEU A 51 0.67 -10.47 -6.51
CA LEU A 51 0.45 -9.35 -7.45
C LEU A 51 1.76 -8.67 -7.90
N ALA A 52 2.90 -9.35 -7.79
CA ALA A 52 4.23 -8.79 -8.12
C ALA A 52 4.31 -8.23 -9.54
N ASP A 53 3.71 -8.90 -10.52
CA ASP A 53 3.73 -8.47 -11.93
C ASP A 53 2.88 -7.21 -12.19
N HIS A 54 2.00 -6.85 -11.25
CA HIS A 54 1.09 -5.71 -11.36
C HIS A 54 1.53 -4.51 -10.52
N LEU A 55 2.74 -4.53 -9.98
CA LEU A 55 3.21 -3.54 -8.99
C LEU A 55 3.04 -2.08 -9.48
N TYR A 56 3.26 -1.86 -10.77
CA TYR A 56 3.20 -0.54 -11.41
C TYR A 56 1.94 -0.32 -12.26
N ASP A 57 1.06 -1.32 -12.34
CA ASP A 57 -0.21 -1.18 -13.05
C ASP A 57 -1.16 -0.30 -12.25
N GLU A 58 -2.06 0.39 -12.95
CA GLU A 58 -3.15 1.10 -12.31
C GLU A 58 -4.06 0.13 -11.55
N ALA A 59 -4.39 0.43 -10.29
CA ALA A 59 -5.26 -0.45 -9.49
C ALA A 59 -6.65 -0.67 -10.12
N GLY A 60 -7.11 0.27 -10.94
CA GLY A 60 -8.36 0.16 -11.70
C GLY A 60 -8.31 -0.82 -12.86
N SER A 61 -7.13 -1.17 -13.39
CA SER A 61 -6.98 -2.11 -14.50
C SER A 61 -7.03 -3.58 -14.05
N LEU A 62 -6.82 -3.82 -12.76
CA LEU A 62 -6.90 -5.14 -12.14
C LEU A 62 -8.30 -5.75 -12.28
N ALA A 63 -8.36 -7.06 -12.50
CA ALA A 63 -9.62 -7.80 -12.43
C ALA A 63 -10.23 -7.69 -11.02
N LEU A 64 -11.56 -7.81 -10.90
CA LEU A 64 -12.26 -7.67 -9.61
C LEU A 64 -11.68 -8.57 -8.49
N GLY A 65 -11.25 -9.79 -8.83
CA GLY A 65 -10.58 -10.69 -7.87
C GLY A 65 -9.24 -10.13 -7.38
N GLN A 66 -8.44 -9.59 -8.30
CA GLN A 66 -7.15 -8.96 -7.98
C GLN A 66 -7.33 -7.66 -7.19
N GLN A 67 -8.39 -6.88 -7.44
CA GLN A 67 -8.72 -5.71 -6.62
C GLN A 67 -9.01 -6.09 -5.16
N ARG A 68 -9.72 -7.19 -4.89
CA ARG A 68 -9.92 -7.70 -3.52
C ARG A 68 -8.60 -8.11 -2.87
N ILE A 69 -7.73 -8.77 -3.64
CA ILE A 69 -6.39 -9.17 -3.18
C ILE A 69 -5.54 -7.94 -2.84
N LEU A 70 -5.61 -6.89 -3.65
CA LEU A 70 -4.96 -5.60 -3.39
C LEU A 70 -5.42 -4.97 -2.07
N GLU A 71 -6.70 -5.07 -1.72
CA GLU A 71 -7.19 -4.59 -0.42
C GLU A 71 -6.60 -5.37 0.76
N ILE A 72 -6.39 -6.69 0.60
CA ILE A 72 -5.69 -7.52 1.60
C ILE A 72 -4.23 -7.07 1.74
N ALA A 73 -3.51 -6.87 0.63
CA ALA A 73 -2.13 -6.37 0.67
C ALA A 73 -2.03 -5.01 1.37
N ARG A 74 -2.95 -4.09 1.08
CA ARG A 74 -3.04 -2.79 1.73
C ARG A 74 -3.29 -2.92 3.23
N ALA A 75 -4.21 -3.80 3.64
CA ALA A 75 -4.46 -4.07 5.05
C ALA A 75 -3.22 -4.65 5.74
N LEU A 76 -2.54 -5.63 5.14
CA LEU A 76 -1.29 -6.21 5.65
C LEU A 76 -0.16 -5.18 5.78
N CYS A 77 -0.05 -4.25 4.83
CA CYS A 77 0.94 -3.18 4.87
C CYS A 77 0.70 -2.19 6.02
N SER A 78 -0.55 -2.08 6.51
CA SER A 78 -0.88 -1.36 7.74
C SER A 78 -0.54 -2.13 9.01
N ASP A 79 0.16 -3.29 8.95
CA ASP A 79 0.49 -4.16 10.09
C ASP A 79 -0.64 -4.24 11.14
N PRO A 80 -1.80 -4.77 10.75
CA PRO A 80 -2.96 -4.80 11.60
C PRO A 80 -2.76 -5.92 12.62
N CYS A 81 -2.94 -5.62 13.91
CA CYS A 81 -2.95 -6.68 14.94
C CYS A 81 -4.09 -7.71 14.73
N LEU A 82 -5.04 -7.44 13.82
CA LEU A 82 -6.16 -8.33 13.52
C LEU A 82 -6.74 -8.04 12.12
N LEU A 83 -6.89 -9.08 11.29
CA LEU A 83 -7.73 -9.10 10.08
C LEU A 83 -8.90 -10.05 10.40
N LEU A 84 -10.11 -9.51 10.64
CA LEU A 84 -11.36 -10.27 10.82
C LEU A 84 -12.11 -10.39 9.49
#